data_AF-A0A5B8BX76-F1
#
_entry.id   AF-A0A5B8BX76-F1
#
_cell.length_a   1.000
_cell.length_b   1.000
_cell.length_c   1.000
_cell.angle_alpha   90.00
_cell.angle_beta   90.00
_cell.angle_gamma   90.00
#
_symmetry.space_group_name_H-M   'P 1'
#
loop_
_entity.id
_entity.type
_entity.pdbx_description
1 polymer ?
#
loop_
_entity_poly.entity_id
_entity_poly.type
_entity_poly.pdbx_seq_one_letter_code
_entity_poly.pdbx_strand_id
1 'polypeptide(L)'
;MALPAVTALPTTAEAKVLERACIKSDRGASRSLCSCIQRVADFELSRSEQRKGAKFFREPQLAQDTRQSDNPGNEIFWKKWKKFGNSAAASCS
;
A
#
# COMPACT_ATOMS: atom_id res chain seq x y z
N MET A 1 -14.36 35.15 -24.72
CA MET A 1 -13.27 34.15 -24.81
C MET A 1 -13.39 33.23 -23.59
N ALA A 2 -13.80 31.98 -23.79
CA ALA A 2 -13.94 30.99 -22.72
C ALA A 2 -12.65 30.16 -22.64
N LEU A 3 -12.03 30.11 -21.46
CA LEU A 3 -10.85 29.29 -21.19
C LEU A 3 -11.29 27.84 -20.91
N PRO A 4 -10.64 26.80 -21.50
CA PRO A 4 -10.96 25.43 -21.18
C PRO A 4 -10.30 25.03 -19.85
N ALA A 5 -11.11 24.56 -18.90
CA ALA A 5 -10.61 23.94 -17.67
C ALA A 5 -10.09 22.53 -18.00
N VAL A 6 -8.77 22.34 -17.91
CA VAL A 6 -8.14 21.02 -18.08
C VAL A 6 -8.26 20.25 -16.77
N THR A 7 -9.16 19.27 -16.72
CA THR A 7 -9.25 18.32 -15.61
C THR A 7 -8.18 17.24 -15.79
N ALA A 8 -7.11 17.29 -14.99
CA ALA A 8 -6.11 16.22 -14.94
C ALA A 8 -6.74 14.96 -14.31
N LEU A 9 -6.88 13.90 -15.08
CA LEU A 9 -7.30 12.59 -14.58
C LEU A 9 -6.15 11.96 -13.76
N PRO A 10 -6.41 11.41 -12.55
CA PRO A 10 -5.39 10.76 -11.77
C PRO A 10 -4.86 9.55 -12.55
N THR A 11 -3.55 9.50 -12.77
CA THR A 11 -2.91 8.39 -13.47
C THR A 11 -2.94 7.13 -12.59
N THR A 12 -3.41 6.02 -13.17
CA THR A 12 -3.49 4.69 -12.51
C THR A 12 -2.13 4.13 -12.11
N ALA A 13 -1.03 4.81 -12.47
CA ALA A 13 0.33 4.43 -12.13
C ALA A 13 0.63 4.48 -10.62
N GLU A 14 -0.03 5.38 -9.88
CA GLU A 14 0.06 5.47 -8.42
C GLU A 14 -0.75 4.37 -7.72
N ALA A 15 -1.80 3.88 -8.40
CA ALA A 15 -2.78 2.95 -7.85
C ALA A 15 -2.29 1.49 -7.74
N LYS A 16 -1.01 1.23 -8.06
CA LYS A 16 -0.43 -0.13 -8.10
C LYS A 16 0.86 -0.23 -7.30
N VAL A 17 1.09 0.66 -6.34
CA VAL A 17 2.37 0.71 -5.62
C VAL A 17 2.59 -0.55 -4.76
N LEU A 18 1.56 -1.05 -4.06
CA LEU A 18 1.64 -2.34 -3.37
C LEU A 18 1.61 -3.51 -4.34
N GLU A 19 0.82 -3.47 -5.42
CA GLU A 19 0.82 -4.54 -6.44
C GLU A 19 2.25 -4.77 -6.96
N ARG A 20 2.94 -3.68 -7.34
CA ARG A 20 4.32 -3.74 -7.83
C ARG A 20 5.30 -4.20 -6.76
N ALA A 21 5.17 -3.73 -5.53
CA ALA A 21 6.04 -4.15 -4.42
C ALA A 21 5.85 -5.64 -4.08
N CYS A 22 4.61 -6.11 -4.09
CA CYS A 22 4.23 -7.50 -3.87
C CYS A 22 4.83 -8.42 -4.94
N ILE A 23 4.66 -8.08 -6.23
CA ILE A 23 5.21 -8.87 -7.34
C ILE A 23 6.74 -8.92 -7.30
N LYS A 24 7.38 -7.80 -6.91
CA LYS A 24 8.84 -7.70 -6.79
C LYS A 24 9.40 -8.30 -5.51
N SER A 25 8.55 -8.72 -4.57
CA SER A 25 9.02 -9.29 -3.33
C SER A 25 9.61 -10.68 -3.56
N ASP A 26 10.57 -11.06 -2.73
CA ASP A 26 11.25 -12.36 -2.80
C ASP A 26 10.32 -13.55 -2.56
N ARG A 27 9.03 -13.31 -2.24
CA ARG A 27 8.03 -14.34 -1.94
C ARG A 27 7.31 -14.90 -3.17
N GLY A 28 7.61 -14.42 -4.38
CA GLY A 28 7.11 -15.01 -5.63
C GLY A 28 5.58 -15.00 -5.77
N ALA A 29 4.92 -13.94 -5.32
CA ALA A 29 3.46 -13.84 -5.31
C ALA A 29 2.87 -13.75 -6.74
N SER A 30 1.71 -14.38 -6.96
CA SER A 30 1.01 -14.31 -8.23
C SER A 30 0.47 -12.89 -8.50
N ARG A 31 0.36 -12.54 -9.78
CA ARG A 31 -0.18 -11.23 -10.19
C ARG A 31 -1.63 -11.04 -9.72
N SER A 32 -2.44 -12.10 -9.67
CA SER A 32 -3.82 -12.05 -9.17
C SER A 32 -3.85 -11.70 -7.69
N LEU A 33 -3.06 -12.39 -6.87
CA LEU A 33 -2.93 -12.14 -5.43
C LEU A 33 -2.51 -10.69 -5.17
N CYS A 34 -1.45 -10.23 -5.83
CA CYS A 34 -0.95 -8.86 -5.64
C CYS A 34 -1.97 -7.79 -6.09
N SER A 35 -2.77 -8.07 -7.12
CA SER A 35 -3.85 -7.16 -7.55
C SER A 35 -5.01 -7.11 -6.53
N CYS A 36 -5.32 -8.23 -5.86
CA CYS A 36 -6.29 -8.27 -4.77
C CYS A 36 -5.79 -7.47 -3.57
N ILE A 37 -4.55 -7.69 -3.15
CA ILE A 37 -3.91 -6.95 -2.05
C ILE A 37 -3.94 -5.44 -2.32
N GLN A 38 -3.64 -5.01 -3.55
CA GLN A 38 -3.71 -3.60 -3.92
C GLN A 38 -5.13 -3.02 -3.82
N ARG A 39 -6.16 -3.75 -4.25
CA ARG A 39 -7.55 -3.29 -4.10
C ARG A 39 -7.93 -3.13 -2.64
N VAL A 40 -7.59 -4.09 -1.78
CA VAL A 40 -7.83 -3.97 -0.33
C VAL A 40 -7.07 -2.76 0.23
N ALA A 41 -5.82 -2.54 -0.19
CA ALA A 41 -5.04 -1.38 0.21
C ALA A 41 -5.68 -0.06 -0.24
N ASP A 42 -6.32 0.00 -1.40
CA ASP A 42 -7.02 1.19 -1.89
C ASP A 42 -8.23 1.57 -1.03
N PHE A 43 -8.87 0.60 -0.39
CA PHE A 43 -9.98 0.83 0.53
C PHE A 43 -9.52 1.20 1.95
N GLU A 44 -8.39 0.66 2.40
CA GLU A 44 -7.97 0.79 3.80
C GLU A 44 -6.84 1.78 4.07
N LEU A 45 -6.01 2.07 3.06
CA LEU A 45 -4.80 2.87 3.19
C LEU A 45 -4.82 4.04 2.22
N SER A 46 -4.42 5.21 2.72
CA SER A 46 -4.15 6.37 1.86
C SER A 46 -2.92 6.12 0.98
N ARG A 47 -2.78 6.91 -0.10
CA ARG A 47 -1.65 6.80 -1.02
C ARG A 47 -0.29 6.95 -0.34
N SER A 48 -0.16 7.81 0.66
CA SER A 48 1.08 7.97 1.43
C SER A 48 1.40 6.74 2.28
N GLU A 49 0.39 6.17 2.93
CA GLU A 49 0.51 4.94 3.73
C GLU A 49 0.85 3.75 2.83
N GLN A 50 0.26 3.66 1.64
CA GLN A 50 0.59 2.66 0.64
C GLN A 50 2.06 2.75 0.20
N ARG A 51 2.56 3.97 -0.09
CA ARG A 51 3.98 4.18 -0.43
C ARG A 51 4.91 3.83 0.73
N LYS A 52 4.52 4.12 1.98
CA LYS A 52 5.28 3.73 3.18
C LYS A 52 5.35 2.21 3.31
N GLY A 53 4.20 1.54 3.23
CA GLY A 53 4.10 0.08 3.30
C GLY A 53 4.82 -0.64 2.17
N ALA A 54 4.83 -0.08 0.95
CA ALA A 54 5.58 -0.62 -0.18
C ALA A 54 7.09 -0.75 0.12
N LYS A 55 7.65 0.14 0.96
CA LYS A 55 9.06 0.07 1.36
C LYS A 55 9.35 -1.16 2.22
N PHE A 56 8.39 -1.65 3.00
CA PHE A 56 8.56 -2.82 3.86
C PHE A 56 8.83 -4.11 3.06
N PHE A 57 8.32 -4.20 1.84
CA PHE A 57 8.58 -5.35 0.96
C PHE A 57 10.05 -5.42 0.52
N ARG A 58 10.73 -4.27 0.41
CA ARG A 58 12.15 -4.19 0.04
C ARG A 58 13.06 -4.21 1.27
N GLU A 59 12.61 -3.58 2.35
CA GLU A 59 13.39 -3.42 3.58
C GLU A 59 12.54 -3.86 4.78
N PRO A 60 12.50 -5.18 5.08
CA PRO A 60 11.67 -5.72 6.15
C PRO A 60 11.97 -5.10 7.53
N GLN A 61 13.20 -4.62 7.75
CA GLN A 61 13.59 -3.97 8.99
C GLN A 61 12.77 -2.71 9.27
N LEU A 62 12.42 -1.91 8.24
CA LEU A 62 11.56 -0.73 8.43
C LEU A 62 10.20 -1.07 9.03
N ALA A 63 9.69 -2.28 8.78
CA ALA A 63 8.44 -2.74 9.38
C ALA A 63 8.62 -3.01 10.88
N GLN A 64 9.76 -3.58 11.28
CA GLN A 64 10.08 -3.79 12.70
C GLN A 64 10.32 -2.47 13.41
N ASP A 65 11.09 -1.57 12.81
CA ASP A 65 11.35 -0.24 13.37
C ASP A 65 10.05 0.56 13.54
N THR A 66 9.17 0.52 12.53
CA THR A 66 7.86 1.18 12.60
C THR A 66 6.97 0.58 13.69
N ARG A 67 7.02 -0.75 13.89
CA ARG A 67 6.25 -1.45 14.93
C ARG A 67 6.74 -1.11 16.34
N GLN A 68 8.05 -0.92 16.50
CA GLN A 68 8.70 -0.66 17.80
C GLN A 68 8.85 0.82 18.12
N SER A 69 8.55 1.71 17.19
CA SER A 69 8.71 3.15 17.36
C SER A 69 7.68 3.75 18.31
N ASP A 70 8.15 4.59 19.24
CA ASP A 70 7.32 5.41 20.14
C ASP A 70 6.74 6.67 19.44
N ASN A 71 6.87 6.78 18.11
CA ASN A 71 6.32 7.91 17.36
C ASN A 71 4.81 7.70 17.12
N PRO A 72 3.93 8.63 17.52
CA PRO A 72 2.49 8.46 17.38
C PRO A 72 2.02 8.24 15.93
N GLY A 73 2.68 8.88 14.96
CA GLY A 73 2.38 8.69 13.54
C GLY A 73 2.74 7.30 13.03
N ASN A 74 3.81 6.70 13.56
CA ASN A 74 4.16 5.30 13.27
C ASN A 74 3.15 4.34 13.89
N GLU A 75 2.71 4.58 15.12
CA GLU A 75 1.70 3.75 15.77
C GLU A 75 0.35 3.75 15.03
N ILE A 76 -0.13 4.93 14.62
CA ILE A 76 -1.38 5.08 13.86
C ILE A 76 -1.26 4.32 12.54
N PHE A 77 -0.17 4.53 11.82
CA PHE A 77 0.10 3.82 10.58
C PHE A 77 0.17 2.30 10.81
N TRP A 78 0.86 1.85 11.86
CA TRP A 78 1.01 0.43 12.17
C TRP A 78 -0.34 -0.24 12.48
N LYS A 79 -1.24 0.44 13.21
CA LYS A 79 -2.61 -0.05 13.46
C LYS A 79 -3.37 -0.25 12.15
N LYS A 80 -3.34 0.73 11.24
CA LYS A 80 -3.97 0.61 9.91
C LYS A 80 -3.32 -0.47 9.06
N TRP A 81 -1.99 -0.55 9.06
CA TRP A 81 -1.24 -1.57 8.32
C TRP A 81 -1.61 -2.98 8.75
N LYS A 82 -1.75 -3.23 10.06
CA LYS A 82 -2.23 -4.53 10.58
C LYS A 82 -3.66 -4.83 10.15
N LYS A 83 -4.56 -3.84 10.22
CA LYS A 83 -5.95 -4.00 9.76
C LYS A 83 -5.99 -4.42 8.29
N PHE A 84 -5.27 -3.69 7.45
CA PHE A 84 -5.11 -3.98 6.03
C PHE A 84 -4.59 -5.41 5.79
N GLY A 85 -3.52 -5.80 6.50
CA GLY A 85 -2.94 -7.14 6.36
C GLY A 85 -3.95 -8.25 6.69
N ASN A 86 -4.73 -8.07 7.76
CA ASN A 86 -5.78 -9.03 8.15
C ASN A 86 -6.89 -9.11 7.10
N SER A 87 -7.38 -7.97 6.60
CA SER A 87 -8.41 -7.91 5.57
C SER A 87 -7.93 -8.55 4.25
N ALA A 88 -6.67 -8.29 3.87
CA ALA A 88 -6.08 -8.88 2.67
C ALA A 88 -5.92 -10.40 2.82
N ALA A 89 -5.47 -10.89 3.98
CA ALA A 89 -5.36 -12.32 4.25
C ALA A 89 -6.72 -13.04 4.25
N ALA A 90 -7.79 -12.37 4.69
CA ALA A 90 -9.14 -12.91 4.65
C ALA A 90 -9.78 -12.90 3.25
N SER A 91 -9.36 -11.97 2.38
CA SER A 91 -10.04 -11.69 1.10
C SER A 91 -9.29 -12.18 -0.14
N CYS A 92 -7.99 -12.44 -0.03
CA CYS A 92 -7.13 -12.72 -1.19
C CYS A 92 -6.49 -14.11 -1.11
N SER A 93 -6.48 -14.82 -2.24
CA SER A 93 -5.91 -16.17 -2.44
C SER A 93 -5.09 -16.25 -3.72
#